data_AF-A0A0S4J0P0-F1
#
_entry.id   AF-A0A0S4J0P0-F1
#
_cell.length_a   1.000
_cell.length_b   1.000
_cell.length_c   1.000
_cell.angle_alpha   90.00
_cell.angle_beta   90.00
_cell.angle_gamma   90.00
#
_symmetry.space_group_name_H-M   'P 1'
#
loop_
_entity.id
_entity.type
_entity.pdbx_description
1 polymer ?
#
loop_
_entity_poly.entity_id
_entity_poly.type
_entity_poly.pdbx_seq_one_letter_code
_entity_poly.pdbx_strand_id
1 'polypeptide(L)'
;MWRRIPRATECSNSLMFATSALLRGLEQVEDVPTSTSRKPTGLHRGPGRRQTSPKEAGEYQFIKKWDLQMKEQWDDLEPFKGIPKPKKQFGNEATEIIWPYTLLMERLIKVHPFTKSIYVYYPQHALSPQGAAAMETAKQFSRRSLIPLTFHNSQCYVETEMLLEHSDTPWIVVHCLDGRSEILPIRVAADAVDNITASEDNLLRDVVQIASKLGSSVVDPVACTRMLHERPLQNQYLRINYQWYGDTPEQRMAHLVKWDFDTQDVMPKVERRAKAVLDWMSFDGNLPNHQSVKMNVAREGKRLQTGKSSGGVKSFFNSAGSRSNARHSRFGGTSGTNS
;
A
#
# COMPACT_ATOMS: atom_id res chain seq x y z
N MET A 1 -9.59 -41.53 36.19
CA MET A 1 -9.56 -42.12 34.83
C MET A 1 -8.93 -41.07 33.92
N TRP A 2 -7.61 -41.13 33.76
CA TRP A 2 -6.81 -40.13 33.05
C TRP A 2 -6.67 -40.54 31.58
N ARG A 3 -6.92 -39.63 30.63
CA ARG A 3 -6.37 -39.78 29.27
C ARG A 3 -5.61 -38.52 28.90
N ARG A 4 -4.29 -38.73 28.81
CA ARG A 4 -3.25 -37.84 28.30
C ARG A 4 -3.50 -37.55 26.82
N ILE A 5 -3.29 -36.31 26.43
CA ILE A 5 -3.03 -35.91 25.04
C ILE A 5 -1.54 -36.20 24.79
N PRO A 6 -1.16 -37.01 23.78
CA PRO A 6 0.24 -37.13 23.38
C PRO A 6 0.65 -35.97 22.46
N ARG A 7 1.82 -35.39 22.75
CA ARG A 7 2.63 -34.63 21.79
C ARG A 7 3.22 -35.61 20.77
N ALA A 8 3.18 -35.25 19.49
CA ALA A 8 4.03 -35.82 18.47
C ALA A 8 5.04 -34.76 18.03
N THR A 9 6.31 -35.08 18.22
CA THR A 9 7.52 -34.39 17.74
C THR A 9 7.78 -34.73 16.28
N GLU A 10 8.29 -33.72 15.56
CA GLU A 10 9.27 -33.75 14.45
C GLU A 10 9.19 -34.88 13.40
N CYS A 11 8.89 -34.49 12.16
CA CYS A 11 9.56 -35.03 10.97
C CYS A 11 10.14 -33.87 10.16
N SER A 12 11.46 -33.90 10.03
CA SER A 12 12.23 -33.22 9.00
C SER A 12 11.66 -33.50 7.61
N ASN A 13 11.56 -32.46 6.79
CA ASN A 13 11.60 -32.62 5.34
C ASN A 13 12.36 -31.45 4.74
N SER A 14 13.64 -31.73 4.50
CA SER A 14 14.40 -31.14 3.41
C SER A 14 13.57 -31.13 2.13
N LEU A 15 13.33 -29.95 1.56
CA LEU A 15 12.94 -29.84 0.16
C LEU A 15 14.00 -29.02 -0.57
N MET A 16 15.03 -29.75 -0.98
CA MET A 16 15.76 -29.43 -2.20
C MET A 16 14.78 -29.34 -3.37
N PHE A 17 15.00 -28.35 -4.24
CA PHE A 17 14.63 -28.29 -5.66
C PHE A 17 13.35 -29.03 -6.11
N ALA A 18 12.30 -28.26 -6.38
CA ALA A 18 11.23 -28.69 -7.28
C ALA A 18 11.03 -27.66 -8.41
N THR A 19 12.08 -27.40 -9.19
CA THR A 19 11.97 -26.68 -10.48
C THR A 19 11.41 -27.55 -11.61
N SER A 20 11.03 -28.80 -11.35
CA SER A 20 10.60 -29.79 -12.36
C SER A 20 9.09 -30.13 -12.33
N ALA A 21 8.31 -29.63 -11.36
CA ALA A 21 6.90 -30.00 -11.24
C ALA A 21 5.97 -29.29 -12.26
N LEU A 22 6.33 -28.09 -12.72
CA LEU A 22 5.48 -27.26 -13.59
C LEU A 22 5.51 -27.65 -15.08
N LEU A 23 6.51 -28.43 -15.52
CA LEU A 23 6.54 -28.94 -16.90
C LEU A 23 5.51 -30.04 -17.16
N ARG A 24 5.05 -30.74 -16.11
CA ARG A 24 4.07 -31.84 -16.23
C ARG A 24 2.64 -31.39 -16.56
N GLY A 25 2.34 -30.09 -16.52
CA GLY A 25 1.03 -29.55 -16.91
C GLY A 25 0.94 -29.16 -18.39
N LEU A 26 2.07 -29.07 -19.11
CA LEU A 26 2.12 -28.66 -20.52
C LEU A 26 2.14 -29.84 -21.50
N GLU A 27 2.28 -31.07 -21.00
CA GLU A 27 2.40 -32.29 -21.81
C GLU A 27 1.04 -32.94 -22.16
N GLN A 28 -0.06 -32.52 -21.54
CA GLN A 28 -1.39 -33.01 -21.92
C GLN A 28 -1.92 -32.24 -23.13
N VAL A 29 -1.89 -32.90 -24.28
CA VAL A 29 -2.48 -32.51 -25.58
C VAL A 29 -4.01 -32.29 -25.52
N GLU A 30 -4.64 -32.40 -24.35
CA GLU A 30 -6.10 -32.33 -24.17
C GLU A 30 -6.69 -30.91 -24.21
N ASP A 31 -5.89 -29.86 -23.97
CA ASP A 31 -6.37 -28.47 -23.85
C ASP A 31 -6.17 -27.59 -25.10
N VAL A 32 -5.79 -28.18 -26.25
CA VAL A 32 -5.67 -27.42 -27.51
C VAL A 32 -7.06 -27.36 -28.18
N PRO A 33 -7.66 -26.17 -28.37
CA PRO A 33 -8.95 -26.06 -29.03
C PRO A 33 -8.87 -26.55 -30.49
N THR A 34 -9.94 -27.20 -30.95
CA THR A 34 -10.02 -27.78 -32.29
C THR A 34 -9.94 -26.69 -33.37
N SER A 35 -9.04 -26.85 -34.35
CA SER A 35 -8.77 -25.84 -35.39
C SER A 35 -10.02 -25.51 -36.23
N THR A 36 -10.25 -24.21 -36.46
CA THR A 36 -11.34 -23.65 -37.26
C THR A 36 -10.91 -23.19 -38.66
N SER A 37 -9.61 -23.27 -38.99
CA SER A 37 -9.01 -22.58 -40.15
C SER A 37 -9.07 -23.35 -41.48
N ARG A 38 -9.27 -24.68 -41.47
CA ARG A 38 -9.33 -25.49 -42.70
C ARG A 38 -10.76 -25.79 -43.14
N LYS A 39 -11.12 -25.42 -44.38
CA LYS A 39 -12.32 -25.94 -45.06
C LYS A 39 -12.11 -27.44 -45.37
N PRO A 40 -13.10 -28.31 -45.12
CA PRO A 40 -12.94 -29.75 -45.30
C PRO A 40 -12.85 -30.11 -46.79
N THR A 41 -11.72 -30.67 -47.20
CA THR A 41 -11.61 -31.43 -48.45
C THR A 41 -11.79 -32.91 -48.13
N GLY A 42 -13.02 -33.41 -48.30
CA GLY A 42 -13.30 -34.85 -48.27
C GLY A 42 -14.28 -35.30 -47.18
N LEU A 43 -15.23 -36.15 -47.60
CA LEU A 43 -16.23 -36.81 -46.77
C LEU A 43 -15.59 -37.73 -45.73
N HIS A 44 -15.56 -37.31 -44.47
CA HIS A 44 -15.40 -38.22 -43.34
C HIS A 44 -16.69 -38.24 -42.51
N ARG A 45 -17.33 -39.41 -42.44
CA ARG A 45 -18.52 -39.68 -41.62
C ARG A 45 -18.10 -39.90 -40.17
N GLY A 46 -18.64 -39.09 -39.25
CA GLY A 46 -18.51 -39.21 -37.80
C GLY A 46 -17.99 -37.93 -37.14
N PRO A 47 -18.39 -37.62 -35.89
CA PRO A 47 -17.84 -36.48 -35.13
C PRO A 47 -16.44 -36.83 -34.63
N GLY A 48 -15.49 -36.96 -35.57
CA GLY A 48 -14.08 -37.13 -35.26
C GLY A 48 -13.50 -35.81 -34.78
N ARG A 49 -12.88 -35.79 -33.60
CA ARG A 49 -12.09 -34.66 -33.09
C ARG A 49 -11.14 -34.18 -34.20
N ARG A 50 -11.26 -32.91 -34.59
CA ARG A 50 -10.33 -32.28 -35.55
C ARG A 50 -8.95 -32.28 -34.92
N GLN A 51 -8.03 -33.10 -35.40
CA GLN A 51 -6.66 -33.09 -34.89
C GLN A 51 -5.99 -31.77 -35.28
N THR A 52 -5.53 -31.02 -34.29
CA THR A 52 -4.77 -29.79 -34.47
C THR A 52 -3.43 -30.12 -35.12
N SER A 53 -2.96 -29.28 -36.04
CA SER A 53 -1.65 -29.52 -36.65
C SER A 53 -0.54 -29.33 -35.59
N PRO A 54 0.60 -30.04 -35.69
CA PRO A 54 1.71 -29.86 -34.75
C PRO A 54 2.19 -28.40 -34.64
N LYS A 55 2.04 -27.63 -35.73
CA LYS A 55 2.37 -26.20 -35.76
C LYS A 55 1.38 -25.36 -34.95
N GLU A 56 0.07 -25.55 -35.15
CA GLU A 56 -0.96 -24.86 -34.36
C GLU A 56 -0.86 -25.26 -32.88
N ALA A 57 -0.64 -26.53 -32.56
CA ALA A 57 -0.44 -27.00 -31.18
C ALA A 57 0.77 -26.32 -30.51
N GLY A 58 1.88 -26.15 -31.26
CA GLY A 58 3.06 -25.42 -30.78
C GLY A 58 2.79 -23.93 -30.52
N GLU A 59 2.02 -23.27 -31.40
CA GLU A 59 1.60 -21.88 -31.20
C GLU A 59 0.71 -21.73 -29.96
N TYR A 60 -0.25 -22.63 -29.76
CA TYR A 60 -1.11 -22.64 -28.56
C TYR A 60 -0.32 -22.92 -27.27
N GLN A 61 0.59 -23.88 -27.28
CA GLN A 61 1.46 -24.15 -26.12
C GLN A 61 2.38 -22.96 -25.81
N PHE A 62 2.89 -22.29 -26.84
CA PHE A 62 3.67 -21.07 -26.67
C PHE A 62 2.84 -19.96 -26.03
N ILE A 63 1.62 -19.70 -26.53
CA ILE A 63 0.70 -18.71 -25.95
C ILE A 63 0.35 -19.07 -24.51
N LYS A 64 0.02 -20.34 -24.22
CA LYS A 64 -0.29 -20.79 -22.85
C LYS A 64 0.90 -20.67 -21.92
N LYS A 65 2.11 -20.99 -22.38
CA LYS A 65 3.33 -20.79 -21.62
C LYS A 65 3.57 -19.31 -21.36
N TRP A 66 3.33 -18.46 -22.34
CA TRP A 66 3.46 -17.02 -22.21
C TRP A 66 2.41 -16.45 -21.24
N ASP A 67 1.16 -16.88 -21.34
CA ASP A 67 0.08 -16.54 -20.40
C ASP A 67 0.43 -16.99 -18.97
N LEU A 68 1.00 -18.18 -18.80
CA LEU A 68 1.42 -18.69 -17.49
C LEU A 68 2.58 -17.86 -16.92
N GLN A 69 3.61 -17.60 -17.72
CA GLN A 69 4.75 -16.76 -17.31
C GLN A 69 4.31 -15.32 -17.01
N MET A 70 3.37 -14.78 -17.77
CA MET A 70 2.79 -13.47 -17.50
C MET A 70 2.01 -13.50 -16.20
N LYS A 71 1.14 -14.50 -15.98
CA LYS A 71 0.40 -14.63 -14.70
C LYS A 71 1.33 -14.72 -13.50
N GLU A 72 2.41 -15.51 -13.57
CA GLU A 72 3.41 -15.58 -12.49
C GLU A 72 4.11 -14.22 -12.25
N GLN A 73 4.48 -13.51 -13.32
CA GLN A 73 5.10 -12.18 -13.21
C GLN A 73 4.13 -11.10 -12.73
N TRP A 74 2.85 -11.22 -13.07
CA TRP A 74 1.80 -10.32 -12.65
C TRP A 74 1.39 -10.61 -11.20
N ASP A 75 1.12 -11.86 -10.81
CA ASP A 75 0.67 -12.19 -9.45
C ASP A 75 1.68 -11.75 -8.36
N ASP A 76 2.98 -11.88 -8.62
CA ASP A 76 4.01 -11.48 -7.64
C ASP A 76 4.30 -9.97 -7.59
N LEU A 77 4.04 -9.23 -8.68
CA LEU A 77 4.46 -7.82 -8.81
C LEU A 77 3.34 -6.86 -9.20
N GLU A 78 2.09 -7.32 -9.33
CA GLU A 78 0.99 -6.51 -9.84
C GLU A 78 0.70 -5.27 -9.00
N PRO A 79 0.64 -5.39 -7.66
CA PRO A 79 0.49 -4.23 -6.78
C PRO A 79 1.68 -3.25 -6.86
N PHE A 80 2.81 -3.70 -7.40
CA PHE A 80 4.08 -2.95 -7.45
C PHE A 80 4.51 -2.62 -8.88
N LYS A 81 3.61 -2.71 -9.88
CA LYS A 81 3.87 -2.27 -11.25
C LYS A 81 4.18 -0.78 -11.25
N GLY A 82 5.33 -0.40 -11.83
CA GLY A 82 5.77 1.01 -11.91
C GLY A 82 6.84 1.40 -10.88
N ILE A 83 7.10 0.54 -9.89
CA ILE A 83 8.21 0.69 -8.94
C ILE A 83 9.51 0.19 -9.60
N PRO A 84 10.65 0.93 -9.48
CA PRO A 84 11.93 0.45 -9.97
C PRO A 84 12.32 -0.87 -9.28
N LYS A 85 12.87 -1.81 -10.05
CA LYS A 85 13.31 -3.10 -9.50
C LYS A 85 14.54 -2.87 -8.61
N PRO A 86 14.59 -3.47 -7.40
CA PRO A 86 15.78 -3.41 -6.56
C PRO A 86 16.95 -4.17 -7.21
N LYS A 87 18.15 -3.88 -6.73
CA LYS A 87 19.38 -4.54 -7.19
C LYS A 87 19.37 -6.01 -6.75
N LYS A 88 19.58 -6.91 -7.71
CA LYS A 88 19.64 -8.37 -7.48
C LYS A 88 21.05 -8.79 -7.05
N GLN A 89 21.32 -8.71 -5.76
CA GLN A 89 22.56 -9.18 -5.15
C GLN A 89 22.26 -10.20 -4.05
N PHE A 90 23.21 -11.11 -3.83
CA PHE A 90 23.19 -11.93 -2.63
C PHE A 90 23.35 -11.03 -1.42
N GLY A 91 22.47 -11.16 -0.43
CA GLY A 91 22.42 -10.31 0.75
C GLY A 91 21.43 -9.16 0.68
N ASN A 92 20.89 -8.84 -0.50
CA ASN A 92 19.89 -7.78 -0.69
C ASN A 92 18.44 -8.29 -0.65
N GLU A 93 18.20 -9.47 -0.08
CA GLU A 93 16.87 -10.11 -0.04
C GLU A 93 15.81 -9.25 0.65
N ALA A 94 16.22 -8.41 1.61
CA ALA A 94 15.32 -7.52 2.33
C ALA A 94 14.61 -6.53 1.39
N THR A 95 15.22 -6.19 0.24
CA THR A 95 14.61 -5.27 -0.73
C THR A 95 13.62 -5.94 -1.68
N GLU A 96 13.69 -7.26 -1.82
CA GLU A 96 12.79 -8.03 -2.70
C GLU A 96 11.50 -8.44 -1.98
N ILE A 97 11.55 -8.54 -0.65
CA ILE A 97 10.41 -8.88 0.21
C ILE A 97 9.38 -7.74 0.24
N ILE A 98 8.11 -8.10 0.37
CA ILE A 98 7.01 -7.15 0.62
C ILE A 98 6.98 -6.82 2.11
N TRP A 99 7.20 -5.56 2.45
CA TRP A 99 7.25 -5.08 3.83
C TRP A 99 5.87 -4.69 4.36
N PRO A 100 5.41 -5.30 5.47
CA PRO A 100 4.25 -4.82 6.19
C PRO A 100 4.47 -3.41 6.73
N TYR A 101 3.54 -2.51 6.47
CA TYR A 101 3.63 -1.13 6.97
C TYR A 101 3.70 -1.06 8.51
N THR A 102 3.09 -2.01 9.22
CA THR A 102 3.18 -2.14 10.70
C THR A 102 4.62 -2.26 11.18
N LEU A 103 5.42 -3.16 10.59
CA LEU A 103 6.83 -3.34 10.96
C LEU A 103 7.66 -2.07 10.70
N LEU A 104 7.32 -1.33 9.63
CA LEU A 104 7.94 -0.05 9.35
C LEU A 104 7.56 1.00 10.41
N MET A 105 6.32 1.01 10.90
CA MET A 105 5.88 1.92 11.95
C MET A 105 6.46 1.58 13.32
N GLU A 106 6.64 0.30 13.64
CA GLU A 106 7.30 -0.15 14.88
C GLU A 106 8.78 0.26 14.93
N ARG A 107 9.43 0.39 13.77
CA ARG A 107 10.86 0.69 13.64
C ARG A 107 11.12 2.03 12.97
N LEU A 108 10.91 3.09 13.74
CA LEU A 108 11.25 4.44 13.34
C LEU A 108 12.73 4.74 13.58
N ILE A 109 13.52 4.67 12.51
CA ILE A 109 14.95 4.99 12.53
C ILE A 109 15.17 6.28 11.75
N LYS A 110 15.84 7.26 12.38
CA LYS A 110 16.20 8.54 11.74
C LYS A 110 17.72 8.70 11.78
N VAL A 111 18.30 9.01 10.63
CA VAL A 111 19.73 9.33 10.48
C VAL A 111 19.90 10.78 10.06
N HIS A 112 21.12 11.30 10.18
CA HIS A 112 21.41 12.67 9.79
C HIS A 112 21.06 12.91 8.31
N PRO A 113 20.40 14.02 7.94
CA PRO A 113 19.91 14.25 6.58
C PRO A 113 21.00 14.27 5.51
N PHE A 114 22.23 14.64 5.87
CA PHE A 114 23.40 14.60 4.98
C PHE A 114 23.98 13.20 4.73
N THR A 115 23.45 12.16 5.38
CA THR A 115 23.84 10.78 5.11
C THR A 115 23.34 10.39 3.72
N LYS A 116 24.27 9.98 2.85
CA LYS A 116 24.01 9.68 1.45
C LYS A 116 23.58 8.24 1.24
N SER A 117 24.42 7.32 1.70
CA SER A 117 24.27 5.88 1.48
C SER A 117 24.83 5.10 2.66
N ILE A 118 24.24 3.94 2.96
CA ILE A 118 24.75 2.99 3.95
C ILE A 118 24.85 1.63 3.26
N TYR A 119 26.06 1.09 3.18
CA TYR A 119 26.34 -0.23 2.62
C TYR A 119 26.74 -1.18 3.74
N VAL A 120 26.18 -2.38 3.77
CA VAL A 120 26.57 -3.43 4.72
C VAL A 120 27.16 -4.61 3.95
N TYR A 121 28.40 -4.95 4.26
CA TYR A 121 29.12 -6.05 3.67
C TYR A 121 29.37 -7.12 4.72
N TYR A 122 28.99 -8.35 4.41
CA TYR A 122 29.28 -9.49 5.28
C TYR A 122 29.69 -10.73 4.48
N PRO A 123 30.58 -11.58 5.01
CA PRO A 123 31.01 -12.78 4.33
C PRO A 123 29.93 -13.86 4.38
N GLN A 124 30.00 -14.83 3.45
CA GLN A 124 29.14 -16.01 3.46
C GLN A 124 29.52 -16.97 4.58
N HIS A 125 30.82 -17.05 4.89
CA HIS A 125 31.38 -17.97 5.88
C HIS A 125 32.35 -17.23 6.79
N ALA A 126 32.25 -17.51 8.09
CA ALA A 126 33.22 -17.09 9.10
C ALA A 126 33.97 -18.31 9.62
N LEU A 127 35.24 -18.11 9.97
CA LEU A 127 36.13 -19.15 10.49
C LEU A 127 36.10 -19.19 12.02
N SER A 128 35.99 -18.04 12.67
CA SER A 128 35.92 -17.95 14.14
C SER A 128 34.47 -17.86 14.66
N PRO A 129 34.20 -18.33 15.89
CA PRO A 129 32.87 -18.18 16.50
C PRO A 129 32.47 -16.72 16.70
N GLN A 130 33.43 -15.84 16.99
CA GLN A 130 33.19 -14.39 17.06
C GLN A 130 32.86 -13.80 15.68
N GLY A 131 33.57 -14.23 14.64
CA GLY A 131 33.26 -13.84 13.26
C GLY A 131 31.88 -14.32 12.82
N ALA A 132 31.48 -15.54 13.22
CA ALA A 132 30.15 -16.06 12.93
C ALA A 132 29.05 -15.24 13.63
N ALA A 133 29.26 -14.84 14.89
CA ALA A 133 28.34 -13.96 15.61
C ALA A 133 28.27 -12.56 14.98
N ALA A 134 29.41 -12.00 14.54
CA ALA A 134 29.45 -10.71 13.86
C ALA A 134 28.74 -10.75 12.50
N MET A 135 28.94 -11.84 11.73
CA MET A 135 28.26 -12.09 10.46
C MET A 135 26.74 -12.19 10.65
N GLU A 136 26.28 -12.97 11.63
CA GLU A 136 24.84 -13.10 11.88
C GLU A 136 24.24 -11.79 12.42
N THR A 137 24.99 -11.02 13.23
CA THR A 137 24.58 -9.67 13.66
C THR A 137 24.44 -8.72 12.45
N ALA A 138 25.40 -8.72 11.52
CA ALA A 138 25.37 -7.91 10.31
C ALA A 138 24.17 -8.26 9.41
N LYS A 139 23.91 -9.55 9.23
CA LYS A 139 22.79 -10.09 8.46
C LYS A 139 21.45 -9.84 9.14
N GLN A 140 21.40 -9.89 10.46
CA GLN A 140 20.18 -9.55 11.19
C GLN A 140 19.89 -8.04 11.09
N PHE A 141 20.91 -7.21 11.29
CA PHE A 141 20.84 -5.75 11.12
C PHE A 141 20.39 -5.37 9.71
N SER A 142 20.95 -6.00 8.67
CA SER A 142 20.56 -5.74 7.29
C SER A 142 19.09 -6.03 7.02
N ARG A 143 18.62 -7.18 7.49
CA ARG A 143 17.24 -7.62 7.31
C ARG A 143 16.24 -6.83 8.14
N ARG A 144 16.61 -6.41 9.35
CA ARG A 144 15.67 -5.81 10.31
C ARG A 144 15.65 -4.30 10.29
N SER A 145 16.78 -3.64 10.04
CA SER A 145 16.99 -2.22 10.34
C SER A 145 17.23 -1.36 9.10
N LEU A 146 17.80 -1.88 8.01
CA LEU A 146 18.08 -1.05 6.82
C LEU A 146 16.85 -0.61 6.04
N ILE A 147 15.86 -1.50 5.86
CA ILE A 147 14.65 -1.14 5.12
C ILE A 147 13.83 -0.08 5.87
N PRO A 148 13.57 -0.21 7.19
CA PRO A 148 12.99 0.89 7.95
C PRO A 148 13.82 2.18 7.88
N LEU A 149 15.16 2.08 7.88
CA LEU A 149 16.03 3.24 7.76
C LEU A 149 15.80 3.99 6.43
N THR A 150 15.87 3.33 5.26
CA THR A 150 15.63 4.03 3.98
C THR A 150 14.17 4.45 3.81
N PHE A 151 13.23 3.68 4.37
CA PHE A 151 11.82 4.03 4.35
C PHE A 151 11.55 5.37 5.06
N HIS A 152 12.11 5.54 6.26
CA HIS A 152 11.94 6.75 7.07
C HIS A 152 12.88 7.90 6.67
N ASN A 153 13.91 7.61 5.88
CA ASN A 153 14.90 8.57 5.39
C ASN A 153 14.98 8.43 3.87
N SER A 154 14.01 9.01 3.18
CA SER A 154 13.84 8.87 1.73
C SER A 154 15.06 9.30 0.89
N GLN A 155 15.94 10.13 1.46
CA GLN A 155 17.18 10.56 0.83
C GLN A 155 18.32 9.52 0.93
N CYS A 156 18.28 8.59 1.89
CA CYS A 156 19.39 7.69 2.18
C CYS A 156 19.22 6.38 1.41
N TYR A 157 20.20 6.05 0.56
CA TYR A 157 20.23 4.76 -0.10
C TYR A 157 20.78 3.68 0.84
N VAL A 158 20.23 2.47 0.81
CA VAL A 158 20.73 1.34 1.58
C VAL A 158 20.94 0.13 0.67
N GLU A 159 22.03 -0.57 0.88
CA GLU A 159 22.35 -1.77 0.11
C GLU A 159 23.13 -2.74 0.98
N THR A 160 22.92 -4.03 0.73
CA THR A 160 23.59 -5.11 1.41
C THR A 160 24.14 -6.10 0.42
N GLU A 161 25.35 -6.57 0.70
CA GLU A 161 26.04 -7.52 -0.15
C GLU A 161 26.71 -8.60 0.71
N MET A 162 26.40 -9.85 0.38
CA MET A 162 27.04 -11.03 0.93
C MET A 162 28.20 -11.41 0.03
N LEU A 163 29.41 -11.33 0.56
CA LEU A 163 30.65 -11.66 -0.14
C LEU A 163 30.92 -13.16 -0.06
N LEU A 164 31.19 -13.80 -1.19
CA LEU A 164 31.48 -15.24 -1.28
C LEU A 164 32.93 -15.56 -0.87
N GLU A 165 33.32 -15.08 0.31
CA GLU A 165 34.65 -15.23 0.88
C GLU A 165 34.58 -15.71 2.34
N HIS A 166 35.73 -16.16 2.85
CA HIS A 166 35.91 -16.48 4.26
C HIS A 166 36.49 -15.26 4.97
N SER A 167 35.71 -14.62 5.83
CA SER A 167 36.15 -13.48 6.62
C SER A 167 35.46 -13.50 7.98
N ASP A 168 36.12 -12.93 8.98
CA ASP A 168 35.59 -12.83 10.35
C ASP A 168 35.12 -11.42 10.70
N THR A 169 35.36 -10.44 9.82
CA THR A 169 35.06 -9.03 10.12
C THR A 169 34.15 -8.46 9.04
N PRO A 170 32.82 -8.47 9.24
CA PRO A 170 31.90 -7.71 8.40
C PRO A 170 32.03 -6.21 8.70
N TRP A 171 31.63 -5.36 7.75
CA TRP A 171 31.74 -3.90 7.91
C TRP A 171 30.59 -3.15 7.25
N ILE A 172 30.40 -1.92 7.71
CA ILE A 172 29.41 -0.97 7.20
C ILE A 172 30.16 0.24 6.65
N VAL A 173 29.76 0.72 5.47
CA VAL A 173 30.28 1.97 4.89
C VAL A 173 29.17 3.01 4.92
N VAL A 174 29.40 4.11 5.61
CA VAL A 174 28.47 5.24 5.71
C VAL A 174 29.03 6.40 4.88
N HIS A 175 28.33 6.77 3.82
CA HIS A 175 28.70 7.89 2.95
C HIS A 175 27.94 9.16 3.32
N CYS A 176 28.58 10.31 3.19
CA CYS A 176 27.97 11.63 3.29
C CYS A 176 27.68 12.21 1.90
N LEU A 177 26.83 13.24 1.84
CA LEU A 177 26.58 13.99 0.61
C LEU A 177 27.81 14.76 0.11
N ASP A 178 28.72 15.16 1.01
CA ASP A 178 29.97 15.85 0.66
C ASP A 178 31.06 14.93 0.07
N GLY A 179 30.77 13.64 -0.10
CA GLY A 179 31.69 12.64 -0.65
C GLY A 179 32.57 11.93 0.37
N ARG A 180 32.61 12.36 1.64
CA ARG A 180 33.32 11.64 2.69
C ARG A 180 32.61 10.34 3.08
N SER A 181 33.36 9.40 3.63
CA SER A 181 32.83 8.13 4.13
C SER A 181 33.58 7.67 5.37
N GLU A 182 32.87 7.00 6.27
CA GLU A 182 33.46 6.27 7.40
C GLU A 182 33.13 4.78 7.28
N ILE A 183 34.09 3.93 7.67
CA ILE A 183 33.95 2.47 7.70
C ILE A 183 33.83 2.03 9.15
N LEU A 184 32.75 1.33 9.48
CA LEU A 184 32.48 0.75 10.79
C LEU A 184 32.66 -0.78 10.71
N PRO A 185 33.72 -1.35 11.30
CA PRO A 185 33.82 -2.80 11.45
C PRO A 185 32.82 -3.29 12.51
N ILE A 186 32.13 -4.38 12.21
CA ILE A 186 31.18 -5.00 13.13
C ILE A 186 31.96 -5.93 14.04
N ARG A 187 31.97 -5.63 15.34
CA ARG A 187 32.65 -6.42 16.36
C ARG A 187 31.66 -6.79 17.45
N VAL A 188 31.56 -8.09 17.74
CA VAL A 188 30.73 -8.60 18.83
C VAL A 188 31.66 -8.90 20.01
N ALA A 189 31.35 -8.35 21.18
CA ALA A 189 32.09 -8.65 22.39
C ALA A 189 31.97 -10.15 22.73
N ALA A 190 33.01 -10.74 23.31
CA ALA A 190 33.03 -12.18 23.64
C ALA A 190 31.83 -12.60 24.52
N ASP A 191 31.40 -11.71 25.41
CA ASP A 191 30.29 -11.96 26.34
C ASP A 191 28.90 -11.81 25.69
N ALA A 192 28.84 -11.27 24.47
CA ALA A 192 27.61 -10.97 23.72
C ALA A 192 27.34 -11.93 22.56
N VAL A 193 28.17 -12.97 22.39
CA VAL A 193 28.05 -13.98 21.32
C VAL A 193 26.67 -14.64 21.31
N ASP A 194 26.05 -14.82 22.49
CA ASP A 194 24.74 -15.45 22.62
C ASP A 194 23.55 -14.47 22.46
N ASN A 195 23.79 -13.15 22.46
CA ASN A 195 22.75 -12.12 22.37
C ASN A 195 22.91 -11.24 21.12
N ILE A 196 22.57 -11.83 19.97
CA ILE A 196 22.62 -11.18 18.65
C ILE A 196 21.68 -9.97 18.61
N THR A 197 20.51 -10.03 19.25
CA THR A 197 19.56 -8.90 19.28
C THR A 197 20.12 -7.67 19.97
N ALA A 198 20.77 -7.83 21.13
CA ALA A 198 21.39 -6.69 21.81
C ALA A 198 22.58 -6.14 21.01
N SER A 199 23.33 -7.03 20.34
CA SER A 199 24.43 -6.64 19.45
C SER A 199 23.94 -5.85 18.23
N GLU A 200 22.79 -6.23 17.66
CA GLU A 200 22.12 -5.50 16.58
C GLU A 200 21.73 -4.07 17.01
N ASP A 201 21.12 -3.94 18.20
CA ASP A 201 20.70 -2.63 18.71
C ASP A 201 21.90 -1.72 19.00
N ASN A 202 23.00 -2.28 19.52
CA ASN A 202 24.26 -1.55 19.72
C ASN A 202 24.84 -1.09 18.37
N LEU A 203 24.88 -1.99 17.38
CA LEU A 203 25.34 -1.68 16.03
C LEU A 203 24.49 -0.57 15.39
N LEU A 204 23.17 -0.59 15.57
CA LEU A 204 22.28 0.47 15.09
C LEU A 204 22.62 1.83 15.74
N ARG A 205 22.87 1.86 17.05
CA ARG A 205 23.29 3.09 17.74
C ARG A 205 24.62 3.60 17.19
N ASP A 206 25.59 2.72 16.96
CA ASP A 206 26.89 3.08 16.41
C ASP A 206 26.77 3.66 14.99
N VAL A 207 25.95 3.05 14.13
CA VAL A 207 25.68 3.56 12.77
C VAL A 207 25.02 4.94 12.81
N VAL A 208 24.03 5.14 13.67
CA VAL A 208 23.35 6.44 13.83
C VAL A 208 24.31 7.49 14.36
N GLN A 209 25.17 7.13 15.33
CA GLN A 209 26.17 8.03 15.89
C GLN A 209 27.22 8.45 14.85
N ILE A 210 27.71 7.50 14.05
CA ILE A 210 28.64 7.78 12.95
C ILE A 210 27.99 8.66 11.90
N ALA A 211 26.76 8.35 11.47
CA ALA A 211 26.02 9.18 10.53
C ALA A 211 25.83 10.62 11.04
N SER A 212 25.55 10.79 12.33
CA SER A 212 25.44 12.09 13.00
C SER A 212 26.76 12.85 13.03
N LYS A 213 27.86 12.17 13.38
CA LYS A 213 29.22 12.75 13.40
C LYS A 213 29.69 13.15 11.99
N LEU A 214 29.46 12.29 11.00
CA LEU A 214 29.80 12.54 9.60
C LEU A 214 29.01 13.74 9.06
N GLY A 215 27.71 13.81 9.38
CA GLY A 215 26.82 14.88 8.97
C GLY A 215 27.11 16.23 9.64
N SER A 216 27.45 16.22 10.94
CA SER A 216 27.81 17.44 11.68
C SER A 216 29.19 18.00 11.33
N SER A 217 30.08 17.16 10.80
CA SER A 217 31.43 17.56 10.36
C SER A 217 31.48 18.03 8.90
N VAL A 218 30.34 18.22 8.24
CA VAL A 218 30.27 18.73 6.87
C VAL A 218 30.83 20.15 6.79
N VAL A 219 31.74 20.36 5.84
CA VAL A 219 32.46 21.63 5.67
C VAL A 219 31.53 22.75 5.18
N ASP A 220 30.70 22.46 4.17
CA ASP A 220 29.71 23.41 3.62
C ASP A 220 28.28 22.86 3.77
N PRO A 221 27.59 23.17 4.88
CA PRO A 221 26.24 22.68 5.12
C PRO A 221 25.21 23.29 4.15
N VAL A 222 25.46 24.47 3.59
CA VAL A 222 24.52 25.14 2.68
C VAL A 222 24.54 24.43 1.32
N ALA A 223 25.73 24.15 0.78
CA ALA A 223 25.85 23.36 -0.44
C ALA A 223 25.26 21.95 -0.26
N CYS A 224 25.54 21.27 0.86
CA CYS A 224 24.96 19.95 1.12
C CYS A 224 23.43 19.99 1.26
N THR A 225 22.85 21.06 1.81
CA THR A 225 21.39 21.21 1.88
C THR A 225 20.78 21.41 0.49
N ARG A 226 21.44 22.17 -0.40
CA ARG A 226 21.02 22.28 -1.81
C ARG A 226 21.08 20.94 -2.53
N MET A 227 22.19 20.21 -2.37
CA MET A 227 22.32 18.85 -2.92
C MET A 227 21.25 17.91 -2.39
N LEU A 228 20.91 18.01 -1.10
CA LEU A 228 19.84 17.22 -0.50
C LEU A 228 18.47 17.53 -1.14
N HIS A 229 18.18 18.81 -1.39
CA HIS A 229 16.92 19.23 -2.00
C HIS A 229 16.80 18.78 -3.47
N GLU A 230 17.90 18.79 -4.21
CA GLU A 230 17.96 18.34 -5.61
C GLU A 230 17.98 16.81 -5.74
N ARG A 231 18.26 16.08 -4.66
CA ARG A 231 18.42 14.63 -4.71
C ARG A 231 17.07 13.93 -4.84
N PRO A 232 16.92 12.95 -5.76
CA PRO A 232 15.70 12.17 -5.85
C PRO A 232 15.54 11.20 -4.67
N LEU A 233 14.31 10.74 -4.47
CA LEU A 233 13.98 9.73 -3.47
C LEU A 233 14.68 8.41 -3.78
N GLN A 234 15.35 7.83 -2.79
CA GLN A 234 16.10 6.57 -2.90
C GLN A 234 15.25 5.35 -2.53
N ASN A 235 14.19 5.53 -1.76
CA ASN A 235 13.32 4.45 -1.27
C ASN A 235 12.26 4.00 -2.29
N GLN A 236 12.36 4.42 -3.55
CA GLN A 236 11.36 4.14 -4.58
C GLN A 236 11.22 2.66 -4.93
N TYR A 237 12.24 1.83 -4.68
CA TYR A 237 12.22 0.40 -4.99
C TYR A 237 11.51 -0.45 -3.91
N LEU A 238 11.14 0.15 -2.78
CA LEU A 238 10.54 -0.57 -1.67
C LEU A 238 9.12 -1.04 -2.02
N ARG A 239 8.84 -2.30 -1.68
CA ARG A 239 7.51 -2.91 -1.81
C ARG A 239 6.83 -2.87 -0.46
N ILE A 240 5.83 -2.01 -0.31
CA ILE A 240 5.16 -1.78 0.97
C ILE A 240 3.72 -2.26 0.89
N ASN A 241 3.31 -3.06 1.86
CA ASN A 241 1.94 -3.49 2.04
C ASN A 241 1.24 -2.57 3.06
N TYR A 242 0.41 -1.65 2.57
CA TYR A 242 -0.38 -0.71 3.36
C TYR A 242 -1.69 -1.33 3.91
N GLN A 243 -1.56 -2.48 4.58
CA GLN A 243 -2.63 -3.37 5.08
C GLN A 243 -4.01 -2.73 5.33
N TRP A 244 -4.15 -1.90 6.38
CA TRP A 244 -5.40 -1.21 6.75
C TRP A 244 -5.21 0.28 7.00
N TYR A 245 -4.02 0.81 6.73
CA TYR A 245 -3.69 2.22 6.99
C TYR A 245 -4.25 3.14 5.91
N GLY A 246 -4.49 2.63 4.70
CA GLY A 246 -4.88 3.41 3.53
C GLY A 246 -3.79 3.47 2.48
N ASP A 247 -4.21 3.41 1.22
CA ASP A 247 -3.32 3.35 0.05
C ASP A 247 -2.70 4.71 -0.24
N THR A 248 -3.47 5.79 -0.08
CA THR A 248 -2.99 7.16 -0.28
C THR A 248 -2.47 7.78 1.02
N PRO A 249 -1.50 8.72 0.94
CA PRO A 249 -1.06 9.49 2.09
C PRO A 249 -2.21 10.18 2.84
N GLU A 250 -3.21 10.69 2.11
CA GLU A 250 -4.38 11.35 2.69
C GLU A 250 -5.22 10.40 3.53
N GLN A 251 -5.42 9.14 3.08
CA GLN A 251 -6.13 8.14 3.88
C GLN A 251 -5.35 7.78 5.14
N ARG A 252 -4.02 7.60 5.03
CA ARG A 252 -3.16 7.32 6.18
C ARG A 252 -3.18 8.44 7.22
N MET A 253 -3.27 9.68 6.75
CA MET A 253 -3.30 10.88 7.58
C MET A 253 -4.72 11.41 7.84
N ALA A 254 -5.77 10.64 7.52
CA ALA A 254 -7.16 11.12 7.65
C ALA A 254 -7.56 11.49 9.10
N HIS A 255 -6.81 10.96 10.08
CA HIS A 255 -6.97 11.27 11.50
C HIS A 255 -6.23 12.55 11.94
N LEU A 256 -5.49 13.22 11.04
CA LEU A 256 -4.74 14.45 11.28
C LEU A 256 -5.23 15.57 10.36
N VAL A 257 -5.11 16.81 10.82
CA VAL A 257 -5.39 17.99 9.97
C VAL A 257 -4.13 18.32 9.14
N LYS A 258 -4.27 18.35 7.82
CA LYS A 258 -3.20 18.74 6.88
C LYS A 258 -3.26 20.25 6.62
N TRP A 259 -2.40 21.00 7.29
CA TRP A 259 -2.25 22.45 7.08
C TRP A 259 -1.33 22.78 5.90
N ASP A 260 -0.37 21.90 5.60
CA ASP A 260 0.58 22.07 4.51
C ASP A 260 -0.06 21.61 3.19
N PHE A 261 -0.83 22.48 2.55
CA PHE A 261 -1.41 22.25 1.23
C PHE A 261 -1.06 23.37 0.26
N ASP A 262 -0.80 23.01 -0.99
CA ASP A 262 -0.68 23.99 -2.07
C ASP A 262 -2.09 24.38 -2.55
N THR A 263 -2.35 25.68 -2.57
CA THR A 263 -3.58 26.26 -3.14
C THR A 263 -3.84 25.83 -4.59
N GLN A 264 -2.78 25.61 -5.39
CA GLN A 264 -2.92 25.20 -6.79
C GLN A 264 -3.33 23.74 -6.95
N ASP A 265 -2.99 22.90 -5.97
CA ASP A 265 -3.33 21.47 -5.96
C ASP A 265 -4.75 21.25 -5.40
N VAL A 266 -5.16 22.04 -4.41
CA VAL A 266 -6.49 21.92 -3.79
C VAL A 266 -7.61 22.46 -4.70
N MET A 267 -7.30 23.41 -5.59
CA MET A 267 -8.31 24.00 -6.47
C MET A 267 -8.79 22.98 -7.52
N PRO A 268 -10.09 22.60 -7.55
CA PRO A 268 -10.58 21.61 -8.49
C PRO A 268 -10.50 22.12 -9.95
N LYS A 269 -9.84 21.33 -10.80
CA LYS A 269 -9.64 21.61 -12.23
C LYS A 269 -10.70 20.93 -13.10
N VAL A 270 -11.97 21.13 -12.76
CA VAL A 270 -13.14 20.59 -13.49
C VAL A 270 -14.06 21.71 -13.97
N GLU A 271 -14.73 21.50 -15.09
CA GLU A 271 -15.76 22.43 -15.56
C GLU A 271 -16.87 22.54 -14.51
N ARG A 272 -17.36 23.75 -14.24
CA ARG A 272 -18.40 24.03 -13.22
C ARG A 272 -18.01 23.53 -11.81
N ARG A 273 -16.73 23.65 -11.44
CA ARG A 273 -16.18 23.27 -10.12
C ARG A 273 -17.03 23.66 -8.91
N ALA A 274 -17.62 24.86 -8.90
CA ALA A 274 -18.46 25.30 -7.79
C ALA A 274 -19.69 24.39 -7.61
N LYS A 275 -20.35 24.00 -8.70
CA LYS A 275 -21.47 23.06 -8.66
C LYS A 275 -21.03 21.70 -8.12
N ALA A 276 -19.93 21.16 -8.66
CA ALA A 276 -19.41 19.85 -8.24
C ALA A 276 -19.09 19.81 -6.74
N VAL A 277 -18.46 20.88 -6.21
CA VAL A 277 -18.13 20.98 -4.78
C VAL A 277 -19.39 21.07 -3.91
N LEU A 278 -20.40 21.85 -4.32
CA LEU A 278 -21.69 21.91 -3.60
C LEU A 278 -22.36 20.52 -3.57
N ASP A 279 -22.35 19.81 -4.70
CA ASP A 279 -22.90 18.47 -4.81
C ASP A 279 -22.15 17.47 -3.90
N TRP A 280 -20.81 17.52 -3.85
CA TRP A 280 -20.00 16.64 -2.97
C TRP A 280 -20.19 16.92 -1.49
N MET A 281 -20.28 18.20 -1.10
CA MET A 281 -20.48 18.60 0.29
C MET A 281 -21.94 18.48 0.75
N SER A 282 -22.87 18.21 -0.18
CA SER A 282 -24.31 18.30 0.08
C SER A 282 -24.69 19.64 0.72
N PHE A 283 -24.09 20.72 0.22
CA PHE A 283 -24.31 22.07 0.70
C PHE A 283 -25.07 22.89 -0.34
N ASP A 284 -26.14 23.56 0.07
CA ASP A 284 -27.05 24.25 -0.86
C ASP A 284 -26.45 25.49 -1.51
N GLY A 285 -25.38 26.07 -0.92
CA GLY A 285 -24.75 27.28 -1.46
C GLY A 285 -25.67 28.50 -1.46
N ASN A 286 -26.72 28.49 -0.63
CA ASN A 286 -27.80 29.49 -0.61
C ASN A 286 -28.52 29.63 -1.96
N LEU A 287 -28.58 28.56 -2.76
CA LEU A 287 -29.32 28.52 -4.02
C LEU A 287 -30.82 28.23 -3.78
N PRO A 288 -31.72 28.77 -4.61
CA PRO A 288 -33.15 28.49 -4.49
C PRO A 288 -33.48 27.04 -4.86
N ASN A 289 -34.41 26.44 -4.12
CA ASN A 289 -34.93 25.11 -4.42
C ASN A 289 -35.54 25.01 -5.81
N HIS A 290 -35.27 23.90 -6.50
CA HIS A 290 -35.84 23.59 -7.81
C HIS A 290 -37.37 23.45 -7.74
N GLN A 291 -38.08 23.84 -8.81
CA GLN A 291 -39.55 23.81 -8.85
C GLN A 291 -40.13 22.40 -8.69
N SER A 292 -39.42 21.37 -9.16
CA SER A 292 -39.82 19.96 -8.97
C SER A 292 -39.92 19.58 -7.49
N VAL A 293 -39.05 20.14 -6.63
CA VAL A 293 -39.11 19.92 -5.18
C VAL A 293 -40.41 20.49 -4.64
N LYS A 294 -40.77 21.72 -5.01
CA LYS A 294 -42.02 22.36 -4.58
C LYS A 294 -43.25 21.57 -5.02
N MET A 295 -43.27 21.07 -6.26
CA MET A 295 -44.37 20.24 -6.77
C MET A 295 -44.46 18.90 -6.03
N ASN A 296 -43.33 18.25 -5.76
CA ASN A 296 -43.30 16.99 -5.03
C ASN A 296 -43.77 17.18 -3.58
N VAL A 297 -43.32 18.24 -2.89
CA VAL A 297 -43.78 18.58 -1.55
C VAL A 297 -45.31 18.80 -1.53
N ALA A 298 -45.85 19.51 -2.51
CA ALA A 298 -47.30 19.71 -2.61
C ALA A 298 -48.06 18.39 -2.85
N ARG A 299 -47.51 17.50 -3.69
CA ARG A 299 -48.09 16.17 -3.97
C ARG A 299 -48.06 15.27 -2.74
N GLU A 300 -46.93 15.17 -2.04
CA GLU A 300 -46.82 14.38 -0.82
C GLU A 300 -47.68 14.97 0.31
N GLY A 301 -47.76 16.31 0.41
CA GLY A 301 -48.70 16.98 1.31
C GLY A 301 -50.15 16.55 1.08
N LYS A 302 -50.59 16.42 -0.17
CA LYS A 302 -51.92 15.89 -0.50
C LYS A 302 -52.08 14.39 -0.19
N ARG A 303 -51.04 13.58 -0.36
CA ARG A 303 -51.08 12.14 -0.02
C ARG A 303 -51.18 11.91 1.49
N LEU A 304 -50.50 12.73 2.28
CA LEU A 304 -50.46 12.63 3.75
C LEU A 304 -51.66 13.29 4.44
N GLN A 305 -52.54 13.97 3.71
CA GLN A 305 -53.75 14.63 4.24
C GLN A 305 -54.83 13.65 4.77
N THR A 306 -54.56 12.35 4.83
CA THR A 306 -55.50 11.34 5.34
C THR A 306 -55.72 11.42 6.85
N GLY A 307 -54.81 12.04 7.61
CA GLY A 307 -54.95 12.27 9.05
C GLY A 307 -55.87 13.45 9.38
N LYS A 308 -56.92 13.23 10.18
CA LYS A 308 -57.76 14.32 10.71
C LYS A 308 -57.05 15.02 11.87
N SER A 309 -56.66 16.28 11.69
CA SER A 309 -56.05 17.11 12.73
C SER A 309 -57.08 17.94 13.53
N SER A 310 -58.26 17.39 13.82
CA SER A 310 -59.32 18.08 14.55
C SER A 310 -59.23 17.82 16.05
N GLY A 311 -59.00 18.86 16.86
CA GLY A 311 -59.11 18.80 18.32
C GLY A 311 -60.50 19.26 18.80
N GLY A 312 -61.09 18.56 19.77
CA GLY A 312 -62.48 18.76 20.21
C GLY A 312 -62.84 20.21 20.56
N VAL A 313 -62.12 20.85 21.48
CA VAL A 313 -62.39 22.24 21.90
C VAL A 313 -62.05 23.25 20.80
N LYS A 314 -61.06 22.96 19.94
CA LYS A 314 -60.67 23.84 18.82
C LYS A 314 -61.70 23.83 17.68
N SER A 315 -62.60 22.84 17.62
CA SER A 315 -63.64 22.79 16.59
C SER A 315 -64.61 23.97 16.64
N PHE A 316 -64.90 24.53 17.83
CA PHE A 316 -65.73 25.72 18.01
C PHE A 316 -65.11 26.98 17.38
N PHE A 317 -63.78 27.13 17.46
CA PHE A 317 -63.09 28.25 16.82
C PHE A 317 -62.84 27.99 15.32
N ASN A 318 -62.57 26.74 14.94
CA ASN A 318 -62.38 26.36 13.54
C ASN A 318 -63.67 26.48 12.70
N SER A 319 -64.85 26.44 13.34
CA SER A 319 -66.14 26.65 12.67
C SER A 319 -66.36 28.10 12.24
N ALA A 320 -65.60 29.07 12.76
CA ALA A 320 -65.69 30.48 12.35
C ALA A 320 -65.33 30.71 10.86
N GLY A 321 -64.62 29.77 10.22
CA GLY A 321 -64.41 29.76 8.77
C GLY A 321 -65.69 29.45 7.98
N SER A 322 -66.62 28.70 8.57
CA SER A 322 -67.96 28.42 8.05
C SER A 322 -68.92 29.52 8.50
N ARG A 323 -68.98 30.58 7.71
CA ARG A 323 -69.71 31.83 8.01
C ARG A 323 -71.22 31.69 7.85
N SER A 324 -71.85 30.93 8.75
CA SER A 324 -73.29 30.59 8.71
C SER A 324 -74.21 31.68 9.28
N ASN A 325 -73.67 32.65 10.02
CA ASN A 325 -74.46 33.76 10.56
C ASN A 325 -74.78 34.77 9.45
N ALA A 326 -76.05 35.12 9.26
CA ALA A 326 -76.52 36.10 8.28
C ALA A 326 -75.96 37.52 8.49
N ARG A 327 -75.43 37.81 9.69
CA ARG A 327 -74.72 39.06 10.00
C ARG A 327 -73.25 39.05 9.58
N HIS A 328 -72.78 37.96 8.98
CA HIS A 328 -71.43 37.84 8.47
C HIS A 328 -71.30 38.60 7.14
N SER A 329 -70.27 39.45 7.02
CA SER A 329 -69.99 40.18 5.78
C SER A 329 -68.65 39.74 5.18
N ARG A 330 -68.59 39.55 3.85
CA ARG A 330 -67.33 39.13 3.19
C ARG A 330 -66.26 40.21 3.27
N PHE A 331 -66.64 41.48 3.12
CA PHE A 331 -65.74 42.63 3.07
C PHE A 331 -65.62 43.38 4.42
N GLY A 332 -66.66 43.37 5.26
CA GLY A 332 -66.65 44.00 6.59
C GLY A 332 -66.28 43.06 7.75
N GLY A 333 -65.96 41.78 7.45
CA GLY A 333 -65.54 40.80 8.44
C GLY A 333 -66.67 40.27 9.34
N THR A 334 -66.28 39.76 10.51
CA THR A 334 -67.17 39.15 11.53
C THR A 334 -67.69 40.16 12.57
N SER A 335 -67.49 41.46 12.34
CA SER A 335 -67.80 42.51 13.33
C SER A 335 -69.28 42.57 13.72
N GLY A 336 -70.19 42.18 12.81
CA GLY A 336 -71.63 42.14 13.06
C GLY A 336 -72.16 40.85 13.71
N THR A 337 -71.30 39.84 13.94
CA THR A 337 -71.74 38.51 14.44
C THR A 337 -71.63 38.33 15.96
N ASN A 338 -70.94 39.24 16.67
CA ASN A 338 -70.76 39.22 18.13
C ASN A 338 -71.63 40.29 18.82
N SER A 339 -72.93 40.04 18.94
CA SER A 339 -73.86 40.88 19.72
C SER A 339 -74.57 40.04 20.76
#